data_AF-A0A7R9KBL3-F1
#
_entry.id   AF-A0A7R9KBL3-F1
#
_cell.length_a   1.000
_cell.length_b   1.000
_cell.length_c   1.000
_cell.angle_alpha   90.00
_cell.angle_beta   90.00
_cell.angle_gamma   90.00
#
_symmetry.space_group_name_H-M   'P 1'
#
loop_
_entity.id
_entity.type
_entity.pdbx_description
1 polymer ?
#
loop_
_entity_poly.entity_id
_entity_poly.type
_entity_poly.pdbx_seq_one_letter_code
_entity_poly.pdbx_strand_id
1 'polypeptide(L)'
;CIPYTVLLKELDIKHVRDLEDLIIEAVYSDIIHGKLDQKNSQLEVDNAIGRDIQPDDIGTIVTTLQEWCDSCEAVLVCVESQIIRANAEKNRRLKHKETIEQEIVNIKKTLKTQSQDHDEAMATDSREAIAQVGDKGKKTLKSKGIRGSSKFWQK
;
A
#
# COMPACT_ATOMS: atom_id res chain seq x y z
N CYS A 1 -15.66 29.69 6.85
CA CYS A 1 -17.09 30.01 7.05
C CYS A 1 -17.21 31.17 8.03
N ILE A 2 -18.00 32.18 7.71
CA ILE A 2 -18.16 33.40 8.51
C ILE A 2 -19.58 33.42 9.10
N PRO A 3 -19.75 33.49 10.44
CA PRO A 3 -21.07 33.58 11.06
C PRO A 3 -21.81 34.87 10.73
N TYR A 4 -23.13 34.79 10.55
CA TYR A 4 -23.98 35.96 10.32
C TYR A 4 -23.91 36.96 11.47
N THR A 5 -23.72 36.50 12.71
CA THR A 5 -23.56 37.38 13.87
C THR A 5 -22.36 38.32 13.77
N VAL A 6 -21.26 37.86 13.16
CA VAL A 6 -20.08 38.69 12.90
C VAL A 6 -20.41 39.71 11.82
N LEU A 7 -21.00 39.27 10.70
CA LEU A 7 -21.35 40.15 9.59
C LEU A 7 -22.38 41.23 9.99
N LEU A 8 -23.43 40.86 10.71
CA LEU A 8 -24.46 41.80 11.21
C LEU A 8 -23.84 42.87 12.12
N LYS A 9 -22.89 42.49 12.97
CA LYS A 9 -22.24 43.42 13.90
C LYS A 9 -21.24 44.34 13.19
N GLU A 10 -20.37 43.78 12.36
CA GLU A 10 -19.30 44.55 11.70
C GLU A 10 -19.83 45.43 10.55
N LEU A 11 -20.94 45.04 9.92
CA LEU A 11 -21.62 45.84 8.88
C LEU A 11 -22.75 46.74 9.43
N ASP A 12 -23.04 46.66 10.74
CA ASP A 12 -24.16 47.36 11.41
C ASP A 12 -25.52 47.11 10.74
N ILE A 13 -25.79 45.85 10.37
CA ILE A 13 -27.04 45.42 9.75
C ILE A 13 -27.92 44.72 10.80
N LYS A 14 -29.19 45.10 10.88
CA LYS A 14 -30.12 44.60 11.91
C LYS A 14 -30.88 43.35 11.49
N HIS A 15 -31.14 43.19 10.19
CA HIS A 15 -31.97 42.11 9.66
C HIS A 15 -31.16 41.16 8.78
N VAL A 16 -31.43 39.86 8.95
CA VAL A 16 -30.77 38.81 8.16
C VAL A 16 -31.08 38.94 6.67
N ARG A 17 -32.30 39.36 6.31
CA ARG A 17 -32.68 39.60 4.90
C ARG A 17 -31.77 40.61 4.22
N ASP A 18 -31.58 41.78 4.86
CA ASP A 18 -30.74 42.84 4.30
C ASP A 18 -29.29 42.40 4.14
N LEU A 19 -28.80 41.56 5.07
CA LEU A 19 -27.47 40.94 4.96
C LEU A 19 -27.40 39.96 3.79
N GLU A 20 -28.40 39.08 3.63
CA GLU A 20 -28.46 38.10 2.54
C GLU A 20 -28.52 38.80 1.18
N ASP A 21 -29.33 39.85 1.04
CA ASP A 21 -29.44 40.63 -0.19
C ASP A 21 -28.10 41.29 -0.56
N LEU A 22 -27.37 41.85 0.42
CA LEU A 22 -26.04 42.42 0.19
C LEU A 22 -25.00 41.36 -0.22
N ILE A 23 -25.03 40.18 0.41
CA ILE A 23 -24.14 39.06 0.05
C ILE A 23 -24.45 38.61 -1.38
N ILE A 24 -25.74 38.51 -1.74
CA ILE A 24 -26.18 38.15 -3.07
C ILE A 24 -25.65 39.17 -4.10
N GLU A 25 -25.78 40.47 -3.85
CA GLU A 25 -25.23 41.52 -4.72
C GLU A 25 -23.70 41.42 -4.88
N ALA A 26 -22.98 41.13 -3.79
CA ALA A 26 -21.53 40.95 -3.83
C ALA A 26 -21.10 39.71 -4.63
N VAL A 27 -21.89 38.62 -4.58
CA VAL A 27 -21.70 37.43 -5.42
C VAL A 27 -21.99 37.76 -6.89
N TYR A 28 -23.09 38.47 -7.17
CA TYR A 28 -23.43 38.89 -8.54
C TYR A 28 -22.43 39.87 -9.15
N SER A 29 -21.69 40.60 -8.31
CA SER A 29 -20.62 41.51 -8.73
C SER A 29 -19.25 40.83 -8.84
N ASP A 30 -19.19 39.50 -8.73
CA ASP A 30 -17.96 38.68 -8.76
C ASP A 30 -16.89 39.05 -7.70
N ILE A 31 -17.29 39.75 -6.63
CA ILE A 31 -16.38 40.14 -5.54
C ILE A 31 -16.08 38.93 -4.66
N ILE A 32 -17.12 38.16 -4.35
CA ILE A 32 -17.05 36.95 -3.54
C ILE A 32 -17.68 35.78 -4.28
N HIS A 33 -17.09 34.59 -4.12
CA HIS A 33 -17.64 33.33 -4.60
C HIS A 33 -17.86 32.45 -3.39
N GLY A 34 -19.07 31.89 -3.26
CA GLY A 34 -19.43 31.13 -2.07
C GLY A 34 -20.89 30.77 -2.02
N LYS A 35 -21.32 30.22 -0.88
CA LYS A 35 -22.68 29.76 -0.63
C LYS A 35 -23.20 30.27 0.70
N LEU A 36 -24.47 30.63 0.72
CA LEU A 36 -25.17 30.97 1.94
C LEU A 36 -25.70 29.69 2.60
N ASP A 37 -25.28 29.44 3.83
CA ASP A 37 -25.84 28.39 4.68
C ASP A 37 -26.78 29.02 5.72
N GLN A 38 -28.04 29.15 5.33
CA GLN A 38 -29.07 29.72 6.18
C GLN A 38 -29.37 28.84 7.41
N LYS A 39 -29.19 27.51 7.30
CA LYS A 39 -29.45 26.57 8.40
C LYS A 39 -28.46 26.78 9.55
N ASN A 40 -27.18 26.95 9.21
CA ASN A 40 -26.13 27.20 10.19
C ASN A 40 -25.86 28.69 10.41
N SER A 41 -26.62 29.58 9.74
CA SER A 41 -26.48 31.04 9.79
C SER A 41 -25.05 31.50 9.51
N GLN A 42 -24.48 30.98 8.42
CA GLN A 42 -23.09 31.19 8.04
C GLN A 42 -22.93 31.42 6.54
N LEU A 43 -21.92 32.21 6.17
CA LEU A 43 -21.46 32.37 4.81
C LEU A 43 -20.23 31.47 4.57
N GLU A 44 -20.34 30.57 3.61
CA GLU A 44 -19.20 29.80 3.10
C GLU A 44 -18.60 30.59 1.94
N VAL A 45 -17.31 30.94 2.05
CA VAL A 45 -16.59 31.68 1.02
C VAL A 45 -15.54 30.75 0.43
N ASP A 46 -15.64 30.52 -0.87
CA ASP A 46 -14.70 29.72 -1.66
C ASP A 46 -13.57 30.58 -2.19
N ASN A 47 -13.89 31.79 -2.67
CA ASN A 47 -12.92 32.75 -3.20
C ASN A 47 -13.40 34.19 -2.96
N ALA A 48 -12.46 35.12 -2.86
CA ALA A 48 -12.75 36.54 -2.78
C ALA A 48 -11.64 37.35 -3.45
N ILE A 49 -11.99 38.50 -4.01
CA ILE A 49 -11.00 39.42 -4.56
C ILE A 49 -10.24 40.14 -3.44
N GLY A 50 -8.95 40.36 -3.62
CA GLY A 50 -8.14 41.18 -2.71
C GLY A 50 -8.46 42.67 -2.91
N ARG A 51 -9.04 43.32 -1.89
CA ARG A 51 -9.43 44.73 -1.97
C ARG A 51 -8.26 45.70 -1.73
N ASP A 52 -7.50 45.45 -0.66
CA ASP A 52 -6.44 46.34 -0.19
C ASP A 52 -5.12 45.57 -0.10
N ILE A 53 -4.01 46.22 -0.49
CA ILE A 53 -2.65 45.73 -0.27
C ILE A 53 -1.88 46.84 0.42
N GLN A 54 -1.57 46.69 1.70
CA GLN A 54 -0.71 47.64 2.40
C GLN A 54 0.76 47.24 2.18
N PRO A 55 1.69 48.20 2.04
CA PRO A 55 3.12 47.91 1.86
C PRO A 55 3.70 47.03 2.97
N ASP A 56 3.21 47.20 4.21
CA ASP A 56 3.66 46.45 5.39
C ASP A 56 3.21 44.97 5.34
N ASP A 57 2.11 44.67 4.65
CA ASP A 57 1.56 43.30 4.54
C ASP A 57 2.30 42.45 3.51
N ILE A 58 3.11 43.06 2.62
CA ILE A 58 3.83 42.34 1.55
C ILE A 58 4.76 41.28 2.13
N GLY A 59 5.44 41.58 3.24
CA GLY A 59 6.31 40.61 3.92
C GLY A 59 5.55 39.39 4.42
N THR A 60 4.36 39.60 4.98
CA THR A 60 3.47 38.53 5.44
C THR A 60 2.95 37.69 4.27
N ILE A 61 2.57 38.33 3.16
CA ILE A 61 2.12 37.62 1.94
C ILE A 61 3.23 36.71 1.41
N VAL A 62 4.47 37.22 1.32
CA VAL A 62 5.62 36.42 0.87
C VAL A 62 5.87 35.24 1.82
N THR A 63 5.83 35.50 3.13
CA THR A 63 6.08 34.46 4.15
C THR A 63 5.03 33.35 4.08
N THR A 64 3.74 33.71 4.02
CA THR A 64 2.64 32.75 3.92
C THR A 64 2.67 31.92 2.63
N LEU A 65 3.03 32.54 1.50
CA LEU A 65 3.25 31.80 0.24
C LEU A 65 4.44 30.84 0.34
N GLN A 66 5.55 31.27 0.95
CA GLN A 66 6.73 30.42 1.14
C GLN A 66 6.41 29.23 2.05
N GLU A 67 5.74 29.46 3.18
CA GLU A 67 5.32 28.39 4.10
C GLU A 67 4.42 27.36 3.40
N TRP A 68 3.55 27.82 2.50
CA TRP A 68 2.71 26.94 1.71
C TRP A 68 3.51 26.12 0.68
N CYS A 69 4.49 26.73 0.02
CA CYS A 69 5.42 26.04 -0.87
C CYS A 69 6.24 24.98 -0.12
N ASP A 70 6.81 25.35 1.02
CA ASP A 70 7.62 24.45 1.85
C ASP A 70 6.78 23.26 2.36
N SER A 71 5.53 23.51 2.74
CA SER A 71 4.60 22.47 3.15
C SER A 71 4.29 21.50 2.00
N CYS A 72 4.07 22.01 0.79
CA CYS A 72 3.87 21.19 -0.41
C CYS A 72 5.12 20.35 -0.72
N GLU A 73 6.32 20.95 -0.64
CA GLU A 73 7.58 20.25 -0.87
C GLU A 73 7.81 19.15 0.18
N ALA A 74 7.55 19.44 1.46
CA ALA A 74 7.67 18.45 2.53
C ALA A 74 6.74 17.24 2.31
N VAL A 75 5.50 17.47 1.85
CA VAL A 75 4.57 16.39 1.51
C VAL A 75 5.09 15.58 0.32
N LEU A 76 5.60 16.23 -0.73
CA LEU A 76 6.16 15.55 -1.90
C LEU A 76 7.37 14.68 -1.52
N VAL A 77 8.32 15.20 -0.75
CA VAL A 77 9.48 14.46 -0.26
C VAL A 77 9.06 13.28 0.62
N CYS A 78 8.05 13.47 1.47
CA CYS A 78 7.51 12.38 2.29
C CYS A 78 6.94 11.26 1.42
N VAL A 79 6.15 11.59 0.39
CA VAL A 79 5.59 10.61 -0.54
C VAL A 79 6.69 9.88 -1.30
N GLU A 80 7.69 10.59 -1.81
CA GLU A 80 8.84 9.99 -2.50
C GLU A 80 9.61 9.01 -1.60
N SER A 81 9.87 9.41 -0.35
CA SER A 81 10.51 8.55 0.64
C SER A 81 9.71 7.28 0.91
N GLN A 82 8.37 7.39 1.00
CA GLN A 82 7.51 6.22 1.18
C GLN A 82 7.53 5.29 -0.04
N ILE A 83 7.60 5.83 -1.25
CA ILE A 83 7.75 5.04 -2.48
C ILE A 83 9.06 4.27 -2.48
N ILE A 84 10.18 4.93 -2.16
CA ILE A 84 11.50 4.31 -2.08
C ILE A 84 11.49 3.18 -1.04
N ARG A 85 10.94 3.45 0.15
CA ARG A 85 10.83 2.46 1.22
C ARG A 85 9.99 1.26 0.81
N ALA A 86 8.83 1.48 0.19
CA ALA A 86 7.96 0.41 -0.29
C ALA A 86 8.64 -0.45 -1.35
N ASN A 87 9.34 0.17 -2.29
CA ASN A 87 10.10 -0.53 -3.33
C ASN A 87 11.28 -1.33 -2.77
N ALA A 88 12.01 -0.76 -1.80
CA ALA A 88 13.11 -1.45 -1.13
C ALA A 88 12.61 -2.70 -0.38
N GLU A 89 11.51 -2.58 0.36
CA GLU A 89 10.91 -3.71 1.08
C GLU A 89 10.37 -4.77 0.11
N LYS A 90 9.73 -4.36 -1.00
CA LYS A 90 9.31 -5.28 -2.06
C LYS A 90 10.49 -6.06 -2.63
N ASN A 91 11.58 -5.38 -2.99
CA ASN A 91 12.77 -6.02 -3.55
C ASN A 91 13.44 -6.96 -2.54
N ARG A 92 13.50 -6.58 -1.27
CA ARG A 92 13.99 -7.44 -0.18
C ARG A 92 13.16 -8.72 -0.08
N ARG A 93 11.83 -8.61 -0.11
CA ARG A 93 10.93 -9.78 -0.06
C ARG A 93 11.09 -10.69 -1.28
N LEU A 94 11.25 -10.12 -2.48
CA LEU A 94 11.49 -10.89 -3.69
C LEU A 94 12.81 -11.67 -3.61
N LYS A 95 13.91 -11.03 -3.22
CA LYS A 95 15.21 -11.70 -3.03
C LYS A 95 15.16 -12.81 -1.98
N HIS A 96 14.47 -12.56 -0.87
CA HIS A 96 14.30 -13.57 0.18
C HIS A 96 13.51 -14.78 -0.33
N LYS A 97 12.42 -14.54 -1.06
CA LYS A 97 11.63 -15.60 -1.70
C LYS A 97 12.48 -16.40 -2.68
N GLU A 98 13.26 -15.74 -3.54
CA GLU A 98 14.16 -16.40 -4.49
C GLU A 98 15.21 -17.26 -3.80
N THR A 99 15.79 -16.77 -2.70
CA THR A 99 16.77 -17.53 -1.90
C THR A 99 16.14 -18.82 -1.34
N ILE A 100 14.94 -18.71 -0.76
CA ILE A 100 14.20 -19.88 -0.25
C ILE A 100 13.88 -20.86 -1.39
N GLU A 101 13.43 -20.37 -2.54
CA GLU A 101 13.14 -21.23 -3.71
C GLU A 101 14.40 -21.97 -4.20
N GLN A 102 15.55 -21.30 -4.23
CA GLN A 102 16.84 -21.91 -4.57
C GLN A 102 17.27 -22.96 -3.53
N GLU A 103 17.12 -22.67 -2.23
CA GLU A 103 17.39 -23.64 -1.16
C GLU A 103 16.50 -24.88 -1.28
N ILE A 104 15.21 -24.72 -1.58
CA ILE A 104 14.29 -25.83 -1.81
C ILE A 104 14.77 -26.70 -2.99
N VAL A 105 15.22 -26.09 -4.09
CA VAL A 105 15.76 -26.83 -5.25
C VAL A 105 17.04 -27.57 -4.88
N ASN A 106 17.95 -26.93 -4.15
CA ASN A 106 19.22 -27.52 -3.73
C ASN A 106 19.00 -28.70 -2.76
N ILE A 107 18.10 -28.56 -1.79
CA ILE A 107 17.72 -29.64 -0.86
C ILE A 107 17.08 -30.79 -1.63
N LYS A 108 16.15 -30.52 -2.55
CA LYS A 108 15.54 -31.56 -3.41
C LYS A 108 16.59 -32.31 -4.25
N LYS A 109 17.57 -31.60 -4.80
CA LYS A 109 18.67 -32.21 -5.57
C LYS A 109 19.54 -33.09 -4.68
N THR A 110 19.92 -32.59 -3.51
CA THR A 110 20.75 -33.33 -2.52
C THR A 110 20.04 -34.60 -2.05
N LEU A 111 18.76 -34.51 -1.71
CA LEU A 111 17.94 -35.67 -1.35
C LEU A 111 17.88 -36.70 -2.47
N LYS A 112 17.74 -36.27 -3.73
CA LYS A 112 17.72 -37.15 -4.89
C LYS A 112 19.07 -37.85 -5.13
N THR A 113 20.18 -37.13 -4.98
CA THR A 113 21.53 -37.72 -5.08
C THR A 113 21.79 -38.71 -3.95
N GLN A 114 21.42 -38.38 -2.70
CA GLN A 114 21.59 -39.31 -1.57
C GLN A 114 20.74 -40.58 -1.71
N SER A 115 19.54 -40.49 -2.27
CA SER A 115 18.72 -41.69 -2.52
C SER A 115 19.26 -42.52 -3.69
N GLN A 116 19.89 -41.89 -4.68
CA GLN A 116 20.54 -42.60 -5.78
C GLN A 116 21.86 -43.26 -5.34
N ASP A 117 22.65 -42.62 -4.48
CA ASP A 117 23.84 -43.23 -3.85
C ASP A 117 23.47 -44.39 -2.92
N HIS A 118 22.35 -44.30 -2.19
CA HIS A 118 21.84 -45.40 -1.37
C HIS A 118 21.40 -46.61 -2.22
N ASP A 119 20.74 -46.37 -3.36
CA ASP A 119 20.35 -47.44 -4.30
C ASP A 119 21.56 -48.05 -5.02
N GLU A 120 22.59 -47.26 -5.37
CA GLU A 120 23.84 -47.77 -5.94
C GLU A 120 24.67 -48.57 -4.92
N ALA A 121 24.77 -48.11 -3.66
CA ALA A 121 25.47 -48.86 -2.60
C ALA A 121 24.80 -50.21 -2.31
N MET A 122 23.47 -50.27 -2.31
CA MET A 122 22.73 -51.54 -2.17
C MET A 122 22.84 -52.44 -3.41
N ALA A 123 23.06 -51.87 -4.60
CA ALA A 123 23.32 -52.61 -5.83
C ALA A 123 24.76 -53.16 -5.91
N THR A 124 25.75 -52.45 -5.38
CA THR A 124 27.15 -52.94 -5.30
C THR A 124 27.30 -54.03 -4.25
N ASP A 125 26.67 -53.88 -3.09
CA ASP A 125 26.70 -54.86 -2.00
C ASP A 125 25.94 -56.14 -2.38
N SER A 126 24.83 -56.01 -3.13
CA SER A 126 24.14 -57.16 -3.73
C SER A 126 24.98 -57.88 -4.79
N ARG A 127 25.86 -57.17 -5.50
CA ARG A 127 26.72 -57.76 -6.55
C ARG A 127 27.93 -58.48 -5.97
N GLU A 128 28.44 -58.06 -4.81
CA GLU A 128 29.44 -58.81 -4.03
C GLU A 128 28.81 -60.02 -3.31
N ALA A 129 27.59 -59.91 -2.79
CA ALA A 129 26.87 -61.03 -2.16
C ALA A 129 26.47 -62.16 -3.15
N ILE A 130 26.20 -61.85 -4.42
CA ILE A 130 25.90 -62.86 -5.45
C ILE A 130 27.16 -63.63 -5.90
N ALA A 131 28.37 -63.07 -5.71
CA ALA A 131 29.61 -63.78 -6.01
C ALA A 131 29.99 -64.84 -4.95
N GLN A 132 29.28 -64.91 -3.80
CA GLN A 132 29.58 -65.88 -2.73
C GLN A 132 28.46 -66.88 -2.38
N VAL A 133 27.24 -66.77 -2.93
CA VAL A 133 26.17 -67.74 -2.63
C VAL A 133 25.75 -68.51 -3.88
N GLY A 134 26.57 -69.51 -4.20
CA GLY A 134 26.10 -70.66 -4.95
C GLY A 134 25.14 -71.50 -4.10
N ASP A 135 24.02 -71.87 -4.73
CA ASP A 135 23.16 -73.01 -4.39
C ASP A 135 22.32 -72.93 -3.11
N LYS A 136 21.01 -72.63 -3.25
CA LYS A 136 19.91 -73.58 -2.98
C LYS A 136 18.51 -72.91 -3.01
N GLY A 137 17.60 -73.56 -3.74
CA GLY A 137 16.26 -73.84 -3.22
C GLY A 137 15.12 -72.88 -3.56
N LYS A 138 14.29 -73.29 -4.54
CA LYS A 138 12.90 -72.88 -4.76
C LYS A 138 12.10 -72.80 -3.44
N LYS A 139 11.26 -71.75 -3.30
CA LYS A 139 9.81 -71.88 -3.01
C LYS A 139 9.05 -70.58 -3.24
N THR A 140 7.91 -70.75 -3.87
CA THR A 140 6.81 -69.82 -4.16
C THR A 140 6.18 -69.21 -2.91
N LEU A 141 5.73 -67.95 -2.95
CA LEU A 141 4.42 -67.56 -2.38
C LEU A 141 3.96 -66.17 -2.88
N LYS A 142 2.73 -66.13 -3.42
CA LYS A 142 1.96 -64.94 -3.77
C LYS A 142 1.36 -64.32 -2.50
N SER A 143 1.32 -62.99 -2.38
CA SER A 143 0.15 -62.30 -1.80
C SER A 143 0.07 -60.82 -2.19
N LYS A 144 -1.02 -60.50 -2.91
CA LYS A 144 -1.90 -59.32 -2.87
C LYS A 144 -1.35 -57.96 -2.44
N GLY A 145 -1.56 -56.99 -3.33
CA GLY A 145 -1.31 -55.58 -3.10
C GLY A 145 -2.22 -54.89 -2.09
N ILE A 146 -1.78 -53.68 -1.73
CA ILE A 146 -2.56 -52.71 -0.98
C ILE A 146 -2.63 -51.44 -1.83
N ARG A 147 -3.86 -51.14 -2.22
CA ARG A 147 -4.30 -49.94 -2.94
C ARG A 147 -4.58 -48.89 -1.87
N GLY A 148 -3.70 -47.89 -1.74
CA GLY A 148 -3.84 -46.78 -0.80
C GLY A 148 -4.20 -45.49 -1.54
N SER A 149 -5.49 -45.17 -1.54
CA SER A 149 -6.08 -43.93 -2.06
C SER A 149 -5.64 -42.70 -1.26
N SER A 150 -5.24 -41.62 -1.92
CA SER A 150 -5.38 -40.26 -1.38
C SER A 150 -5.44 -39.23 -2.51
N LYS A 151 -6.63 -39.08 -3.10
CA LYS A 151 -7.04 -37.81 -3.70
C LYS A 151 -7.57 -36.92 -2.59
N PHE A 152 -6.89 -35.84 -2.28
CA PHE A 152 -7.51 -34.68 -1.65
C PHE A 152 -6.66 -33.46 -1.93
N TRP A 153 -7.14 -32.56 -2.79
CA TRP A 153 -6.96 -31.10 -2.81
C TRP A 153 -7.73 -30.60 -4.05
N GLN A 154 -8.98 -30.20 -3.81
CA GLN A 154 -9.78 -29.43 -4.76
C GLN A 154 -9.25 -27.99 -4.83
N LYS A 155 -9.42 -27.39 -5.99
CA LYS A 155 -9.07 -26.01 -6.33
C LYS A 155 -10.36 -25.20 -6.46
#